data_AF-A0A8S9XQB4-F1
#
_entry.id   AF-A0A8S9XQB4-F1
#
_cell.length_a   1.000
_cell.length_b   1.000
_cell.length_c   1.000
_cell.angle_alpha   90.00
_cell.angle_beta   90.00
_cell.angle_gamma   90.00
#
_symmetry.space_group_name_H-M   'P 1'
#
loop_
_entity.id
_entity.type
_entity.pdbx_description
1 polymer ?
#
loop_
_entity_poly.entity_id
_entity_poly.type
_entity_poly.pdbx_seq_one_letter_code
_entity_poly.pdbx_strand_id
1 'polypeptide(L)'
;MDPIASQSVLIDSTALQNQSVSFVSSMPMGIGNTEIMEEQGEVISEDAVTSLMKTIKNITTLIDLQEEDWNIDCEYVIEKFLRQPDQFILTIYFDLDELKASLGFPECRVTDLHLYYRKKFNVVLTNENFSDLVSWSTLDGNPEQTIYALMTGLQAPLMYNIKHWPNRIL
;
A
#
# COMPACT_ATOMS: atom_id res chain seq x y z
N MET A 1 -52.31 55.41 -20.17
CA MET A 1 -52.08 54.93 -18.80
C MET A 1 -51.95 53.42 -18.77
N ASP A 2 -50.79 52.79 -18.81
CA ASP A 2 -49.48 52.98 -19.46
C ASP A 2 -48.74 51.66 -19.16
N PRO A 3 -47.80 51.23 -20.00
CA PRO A 3 -47.30 49.86 -20.04
C PRO A 3 -46.11 49.70 -19.07
N ILE A 4 -46.07 48.62 -18.29
CA ILE A 4 -44.90 48.34 -17.45
C ILE A 4 -43.93 47.47 -18.25
N ALA A 5 -42.85 48.14 -18.65
CA ALA A 5 -41.71 47.64 -19.40
C ALA A 5 -40.95 46.55 -18.65
N SER A 6 -40.39 45.63 -19.45
CA SER A 6 -39.36 44.67 -19.09
C SER A 6 -38.15 45.37 -18.45
N GLN A 7 -37.72 44.93 -17.28
CA GLN A 7 -36.39 45.22 -16.76
C GLN A 7 -35.60 43.93 -16.62
N SER A 8 -34.49 43.85 -17.34
CA SER A 8 -33.47 42.80 -17.25
C SER A 8 -32.75 42.90 -15.91
N VAL A 9 -32.81 41.85 -15.09
CA VAL A 9 -31.94 41.72 -13.92
C VAL A 9 -30.60 41.16 -14.40
N LEU A 10 -29.56 41.99 -14.31
CA LEU A 10 -28.18 41.59 -14.52
C LEU A 10 -27.77 40.61 -13.41
N ILE A 11 -27.36 39.41 -13.79
CA ILE A 11 -26.81 38.42 -12.86
C ILE A 11 -25.35 38.81 -12.61
N ASP A 12 -25.04 39.20 -11.37
CA ASP A 12 -23.69 39.55 -10.95
C ASP A 12 -22.89 38.25 -10.68
N SER A 13 -22.02 37.88 -11.61
CA SER A 13 -21.28 36.59 -11.61
C SER A 13 -20.12 36.51 -10.61
N THR A 14 -20.09 37.37 -9.60
CA THR A 14 -18.95 37.49 -8.66
C THR A 14 -19.13 36.74 -7.34
N ALA A 15 -20.25 36.04 -7.13
CA ALA A 15 -20.57 35.40 -5.84
C ALA A 15 -20.28 33.87 -5.75
N LEU A 16 -19.58 33.26 -6.71
CA LEU A 16 -19.41 31.79 -6.75
C LEU A 16 -17.97 31.26 -6.63
N GLN A 17 -16.97 32.10 -6.35
CA GLN A 17 -15.56 31.66 -6.30
C GLN A 17 -14.87 31.91 -4.96
N ASN A 18 -15.51 31.62 -3.81
CA ASN A 18 -14.78 31.62 -2.53
C ASN A 18 -15.41 30.76 -1.42
N GLN A 19 -15.79 29.52 -1.73
CA GLN A 19 -16.00 28.49 -0.71
C GLN A 19 -14.88 27.45 -0.74
N SER A 20 -13.69 27.86 -0.29
CA SER A 20 -12.74 26.92 0.32
C SER A 20 -13.02 26.91 1.83
N VAL A 21 -13.82 25.95 2.28
CA VAL A 21 -14.06 25.71 3.71
C VAL A 21 -12.81 25.07 4.32
N SER A 22 -11.98 25.89 4.97
CA SER A 22 -10.90 25.40 5.85
C SER A 22 -11.50 24.95 7.17
N PHE A 23 -11.49 23.64 7.43
CA PHE A 23 -11.94 23.06 8.69
C PHE A 23 -10.83 23.22 9.74
N VAL A 24 -10.84 24.33 10.49
CA VAL A 24 -9.95 24.51 11.64
C VAL A 24 -10.68 24.01 12.89
N SER A 25 -10.35 22.79 13.33
CA SER A 25 -10.78 22.26 14.62
C SER A 25 -9.86 22.81 15.72
N SER A 26 -10.31 23.84 16.43
CA SER A 26 -9.61 24.41 17.59
C SER A 26 -9.90 23.59 18.86
N MET A 27 -8.96 22.73 19.28
CA MET A 27 -8.93 22.16 20.62
C MET A 27 -8.07 23.02 21.56
N PRO A 28 -8.48 23.23 22.83
CA PRO A 28 -7.70 24.01 23.78
C PRO A 28 -6.44 23.24 24.23
N MET A 29 -5.28 23.89 24.11
CA MET A 29 -3.99 23.37 24.56
C MET A 29 -3.94 23.37 26.10
N GLY A 30 -4.20 22.21 26.71
CA GLY A 30 -3.79 21.93 28.07
C GLY A 30 -2.27 21.76 28.10
N ILE A 31 -1.60 22.53 28.96
CA ILE A 31 -0.16 22.39 29.24
C ILE A 31 0.04 21.07 29.99
N GLY A 32 0.18 19.99 29.23
CA GLY A 32 0.63 18.69 29.69
C GLY A 32 1.89 18.37 28.91
N ASN A 33 2.98 18.14 29.64
CA ASN A 33 4.31 17.83 29.11
C ASN A 33 4.20 16.88 27.91
N THR A 34 4.47 17.42 26.71
CA THR A 34 4.63 16.61 25.51
C THR A 34 5.97 15.91 25.68
N GLU A 35 5.95 14.68 26.18
CA GLU A 35 7.02 13.75 25.89
C GLU A 35 7.12 13.68 24.37
N ILE A 36 8.14 14.36 23.85
CA ILE A 36 8.59 14.19 22.48
C ILE A 36 9.02 12.73 22.44
N MET A 37 8.15 11.85 21.94
CA MET A 37 8.60 10.55 21.46
C MET A 37 9.50 10.86 20.27
N GLU A 38 10.80 10.96 20.55
CA GLU A 38 11.81 10.82 19.52
C GLU A 38 11.52 9.48 18.84
N GLU A 39 10.93 9.54 17.65
CA GLU A 39 10.90 8.44 16.70
C GLU A 39 12.37 8.21 16.33
N GLN A 40 13.06 7.45 17.18
CA GLN A 40 14.40 6.96 16.91
C GLN A 40 14.23 6.04 15.70
N GLY A 41 14.44 6.59 14.51
CA GLY A 41 14.62 5.83 13.30
C GLY A 41 15.80 4.91 13.54
N GLU A 42 15.51 3.68 13.95
CA GLU A 42 16.49 2.64 14.12
C GLU A 42 17.11 2.42 12.74
N VAL A 43 18.33 2.93 12.58
CA VAL A 43 19.05 2.85 11.32
C VAL A 43 19.34 1.37 11.08
N ILE A 44 18.76 0.82 10.03
CA ILE A 44 19.03 -0.57 9.64
C ILE A 44 20.52 -0.68 9.36
N SER A 45 21.18 -1.60 10.07
CA SER A 45 22.58 -1.95 9.77
C SER A 45 22.70 -2.47 8.34
N GLU A 46 23.73 -2.06 7.63
CA GLU A 46 23.97 -2.44 6.23
C GLU A 46 24.03 -3.97 6.04
N ASP A 47 24.58 -4.66 7.04
CA ASP A 47 24.65 -6.12 7.08
C ASP A 47 23.25 -6.75 7.16
N ALA A 48 22.33 -6.12 7.90
CA ALA A 48 20.95 -6.58 8.02
C ALA A 48 20.18 -6.39 6.72
N VAL A 49 20.38 -5.26 6.02
CA VAL A 49 19.80 -5.02 4.69
C VAL A 49 20.25 -6.09 3.71
N THR A 50 21.55 -6.40 3.68
CA THR A 50 22.11 -7.40 2.76
C THR A 50 21.54 -8.80 3.04
N SER A 51 21.42 -9.17 4.32
CA SER A 51 20.82 -10.46 4.70
C SER A 51 19.35 -10.53 4.33
N LEU A 52 18.57 -9.45 4.55
CA LEU A 52 17.15 -9.37 4.22
C LEU A 52 16.92 -9.40 2.71
N MET A 53 17.75 -8.71 1.93
CA MET A 53 17.73 -8.77 0.47
C MET A 53 17.88 -10.23 0.00
N LYS A 54 18.87 -10.96 0.54
CA LYS A 54 19.05 -12.38 0.21
C LYS A 54 17.84 -13.23 0.60
N THR A 55 17.23 -12.95 1.74
CA THR A 55 15.99 -13.62 2.16
C THR A 55 14.84 -13.36 1.19
N ILE A 56 14.64 -12.12 0.74
CA ILE A 56 13.62 -11.76 -0.27
C ILE A 56 13.87 -12.50 -1.57
N LYS A 57 15.10 -12.49 -2.09
CA LYS A 57 15.45 -13.20 -3.33
C LYS A 57 15.16 -14.71 -3.25
N ASN A 58 15.43 -15.33 -2.10
CA ASN A 58 15.19 -16.76 -1.88
C ASN A 58 13.69 -17.10 -1.71
N ILE A 59 12.89 -16.18 -1.18
CA ILE A 59 11.44 -16.36 -1.01
C ILE A 59 10.68 -16.10 -2.31
N THR A 60 11.19 -15.18 -3.14
CA THR A 60 10.53 -14.77 -4.37
C THR A 60 10.43 -15.98 -5.30
N THR A 61 9.19 -16.30 -5.67
CA THR A 61 8.86 -17.41 -6.55
C THR A 61 8.01 -16.89 -7.68
N LEU A 62 8.67 -16.65 -8.81
CA LEU A 62 8.07 -16.26 -10.08
C LEU A 62 8.36 -17.36 -11.10
N ILE A 63 7.50 -17.45 -12.11
CA ILE A 63 7.67 -18.35 -13.25
C ILE A 63 8.92 -17.89 -14.00
N ASP A 64 9.80 -18.86 -14.31
CA ASP A 64 11.03 -18.65 -15.08
C ASP A 64 12.10 -17.77 -14.43
N LEU A 65 11.94 -17.40 -13.15
CA LEU A 65 12.94 -16.61 -12.44
C LEU A 65 14.25 -17.38 -12.23
N GLN A 66 15.35 -16.83 -12.77
CA GLN A 66 16.71 -17.31 -12.53
C GLN A 66 17.51 -16.34 -11.64
N GLU A 67 18.69 -16.78 -11.18
CA GLU A 67 19.56 -15.94 -10.35
C GLU A 67 20.20 -14.80 -11.18
N GLU A 68 20.32 -14.98 -12.49
CA GLU A 68 20.88 -13.98 -13.42
C GLU A 68 19.91 -12.84 -13.76
N ASP A 69 18.61 -13.01 -13.53
CA ASP A 69 17.59 -12.00 -13.88
C ASP A 69 17.56 -10.82 -12.90
N TRP A 70 18.22 -10.95 -11.74
CA TRP A 70 18.29 -9.88 -10.74
C TRP A 70 19.13 -8.71 -11.24
N ASN A 71 18.47 -7.58 -11.48
CA ASN A 71 19.13 -6.33 -11.86
C ASN A 71 19.31 -5.37 -10.67
N ILE A 72 20.20 -4.38 -10.87
CA ILE A 72 20.53 -3.37 -9.86
C ILE A 72 19.30 -2.52 -9.52
N ASP A 73 18.41 -2.28 -10.49
CA ASP A 73 17.19 -1.49 -10.28
C ASP A 73 16.21 -2.18 -9.32
N CYS A 74 16.04 -3.51 -9.45
CA CYS A 74 15.26 -4.31 -8.51
C CYS A 74 15.87 -4.27 -7.11
N GLU A 75 17.18 -4.44 -7.01
CA GLU A 75 17.89 -4.35 -5.73
C GLU A 75 17.67 -2.99 -5.06
N TYR A 76 17.80 -1.90 -5.82
CA TYR A 76 17.57 -0.56 -5.31
C TYR A 76 16.14 -0.37 -4.77
N VAL A 77 15.14 -0.89 -5.48
CA VAL A 77 13.74 -0.80 -5.04
C VAL A 77 13.49 -1.64 -3.79
N ILE A 78 14.05 -2.84 -3.71
CA ILE A 78 13.95 -3.71 -2.53
C ILE A 78 14.65 -3.05 -1.33
N GLU A 79 15.83 -2.48 -1.53
CA GLU A 79 16.53 -1.73 -0.49
C GLU A 79 15.69 -0.57 0.03
N LYS A 80 15.07 0.19 -0.88
CA LYS A 80 14.15 1.28 -0.52
C LYS A 80 12.95 0.75 0.26
N PHE A 81 12.37 -0.38 -0.15
CA PHE A 81 11.31 -1.04 0.61
C PHE A 81 11.78 -1.40 2.01
N LEU A 82 12.98 -1.93 2.20
CA LEU A 82 13.50 -2.32 3.52
C LEU A 82 13.74 -1.10 4.41
N ARG A 83 14.42 -0.07 3.90
CA ARG A 83 14.83 1.13 4.66
C ARG A 83 13.69 2.07 4.99
N GLN A 84 12.68 2.18 4.12
CA GLN A 84 11.58 3.13 4.33
C GLN A 84 10.41 2.43 5.01
N PRO A 85 10.10 2.76 6.27
CA PRO A 85 9.02 2.08 6.99
C PRO A 85 7.61 2.50 6.55
N ASP A 86 7.52 3.54 5.72
CA ASP A 86 6.29 4.04 5.08
C ASP A 86 5.90 3.23 3.83
N GLN A 87 6.78 2.34 3.33
CA GLN A 87 6.48 1.54 2.14
C GLN A 87 5.77 0.24 2.52
N PHE A 88 4.48 0.12 2.18
CA PHE A 88 3.65 -1.03 2.56
C PHE A 88 3.77 -2.23 1.63
N ILE A 89 3.96 -1.93 0.35
CA ILE A 89 3.82 -2.89 -0.73
C ILE A 89 5.11 -2.90 -1.52
N LEU A 90 5.62 -4.09 -1.76
CA LEU A 90 6.66 -4.36 -2.74
C LEU A 90 6.15 -5.43 -3.68
N THR A 91 6.21 -5.18 -4.97
CA THR A 91 5.86 -6.16 -5.99
C THR A 91 7.06 -6.44 -6.86
N ILE A 92 7.28 -7.71 -7.18
CA ILE A 92 8.30 -8.17 -8.12
C ILE A 92 7.59 -8.93 -9.24
N TYR A 93 7.87 -8.58 -10.49
CA TYR A 93 7.17 -9.10 -11.66
C TYR A 93 8.05 -8.99 -12.91
N PHE A 94 7.69 -9.73 -13.95
CA PHE A 94 8.29 -9.58 -15.28
C PHE A 94 7.49 -8.60 -16.13
N ASP A 95 8.21 -7.70 -16.82
CA ASP A 95 7.66 -6.82 -17.85
C ASP A 95 8.50 -6.97 -19.12
N LEU A 96 7.92 -7.55 -20.17
CA LEU A 96 8.60 -7.81 -21.45
C LEU A 96 9.96 -8.55 -21.28
N ASP A 97 9.96 -9.62 -20.48
CA ASP A 97 11.13 -10.45 -20.14
C ASP A 97 12.18 -9.78 -19.23
N GLU A 98 11.94 -8.56 -18.75
CA GLU A 98 12.80 -7.92 -17.75
C GLU A 98 12.19 -7.99 -16.35
N LEU A 99 12.98 -8.41 -15.37
CA LEU A 99 12.57 -8.39 -13.97
C LEU A 99 12.47 -6.95 -13.47
N LYS A 100 11.31 -6.59 -12.90
CA LYS A 100 11.05 -5.29 -12.31
C LYS A 100 10.51 -5.41 -10.90
N ALA A 101 10.91 -4.46 -10.06
CA ALA A 101 10.36 -4.27 -8.73
C ALA A 101 9.70 -2.90 -8.62
N SER A 102 8.59 -2.82 -7.88
CA SER A 102 7.86 -1.58 -7.65
C SER A 102 7.34 -1.49 -6.21
N LEU A 103 7.23 -0.25 -5.70
CA LEU A 103 6.68 0.07 -4.38
C LEU A 103 5.18 0.35 -4.48
N GLY A 104 4.40 -0.68 -4.80
CA GLY A 104 2.99 -0.57 -5.10
C GLY A 104 2.57 -1.60 -6.15
N PHE A 105 1.30 -1.58 -6.55
CA PHE A 105 0.87 -2.43 -7.65
C PHE A 105 1.35 -1.89 -9.00
N PRO A 106 1.82 -2.76 -9.92
CA PRO A 106 2.18 -2.34 -11.26
C PRO A 106 0.94 -1.90 -12.04
N GLU A 107 1.11 -0.89 -12.89
CA GLU A 107 0.08 -0.45 -13.85
C GLU A 107 0.13 -1.24 -15.17
N CYS A 108 1.21 -2.00 -15.40
CA CYS A 108 1.36 -2.85 -16.57
C CYS A 108 0.64 -4.20 -16.41
N ARG A 109 0.39 -4.85 -17.55
CA ARG A 109 -0.12 -6.23 -17.54
C ARG A 109 1.04 -7.16 -17.23
N VAL A 110 0.93 -7.85 -16.11
CA VAL A 110 1.91 -8.84 -15.66
C VAL A 110 1.35 -10.24 -15.88
N THR A 111 2.20 -11.22 -16.16
CA THR A 111 1.80 -12.63 -16.27
C THR A 111 1.71 -13.27 -14.89
N ASP A 112 2.64 -12.93 -14.01
CA ASP A 112 2.69 -13.33 -12.63
C ASP A 112 3.35 -12.22 -11.80
N LEU A 113 3.04 -12.20 -10.50
CA LEU A 113 3.50 -11.16 -9.61
C LEU A 113 3.70 -11.71 -8.20
N HIS A 114 4.86 -11.45 -7.63
CA HIS A 114 5.14 -11.76 -6.24
C HIS A 114 4.97 -10.49 -5.40
N LEU A 115 4.02 -10.52 -4.49
CA LEU A 115 3.63 -9.41 -3.63
C LEU A 115 4.17 -9.62 -2.21
N TYR A 116 4.84 -8.61 -1.68
CA TYR A 116 5.19 -8.46 -0.27
C TYR A 116 4.35 -7.34 0.34
N TYR A 117 3.78 -7.62 1.51
CA TYR A 117 2.92 -6.69 2.26
C TYR A 117 3.37 -6.59 3.72
N ARG A 118 3.59 -5.36 4.20
CA ARG A 118 3.87 -5.09 5.62
C ARG A 118 2.59 -5.04 6.45
N LYS A 119 2.54 -5.82 7.53
CA LYS A 119 1.40 -5.87 8.47
C LYS A 119 1.37 -4.68 9.45
N LYS A 120 2.51 -4.00 9.69
CA LYS A 120 2.63 -2.89 10.65
C LYS A 120 3.38 -1.69 10.05
N PHE A 121 2.96 -0.50 10.47
CA PHE A 121 3.48 0.80 10.09
C PHE A 121 4.65 1.23 10.99
N ASN A 122 5.60 2.01 10.47
CA ASN A 122 6.69 2.64 11.23
C ASN A 122 7.55 1.66 12.05
N VAL A 123 7.61 0.39 11.64
CA VAL A 123 8.49 -0.61 12.25
C VAL A 123 9.64 -0.91 11.31
N VAL A 124 10.84 -0.91 11.88
CA VAL A 124 12.07 -1.24 11.19
C VAL A 124 12.16 -2.76 11.00
N LEU A 125 12.50 -3.19 9.79
CA LEU A 125 12.63 -4.61 9.49
C LEU A 125 14.01 -5.12 9.93
N THR A 126 13.99 -6.18 10.72
CA THR A 126 15.16 -6.97 11.13
C THR A 126 14.99 -8.39 10.64
N ASN A 127 16.09 -9.15 10.57
CA ASN A 127 16.02 -10.54 10.08
C ASN A 127 15.08 -11.43 10.91
N GLU A 128 14.99 -11.16 12.21
CA GLU A 128 14.14 -11.93 13.13
C GLU A 128 12.65 -11.55 13.02
N ASN A 129 12.35 -10.29 12.68
CA ASN A 129 10.96 -9.81 12.63
C ASN A 129 10.33 -9.90 11.23
N PHE A 130 11.14 -10.15 10.19
CA PHE A 130 10.69 -10.09 8.80
C PHE A 130 9.54 -11.06 8.52
N SER A 131 9.63 -12.32 8.97
CA SER A 131 8.58 -13.33 8.74
C SER A 131 7.26 -12.99 9.42
N ASP A 132 7.33 -12.28 10.55
CA ASP A 132 6.16 -11.95 11.35
C ASP A 132 5.48 -10.69 10.83
N LEU A 133 6.29 -9.70 10.42
CA LEU A 133 5.84 -8.38 9.99
C LEU A 133 5.55 -8.29 8.50
N VAL A 134 6.13 -9.14 7.66
CA VAL A 134 5.92 -9.14 6.21
C VAL A 134 5.21 -10.43 5.82
N SER A 135 4.08 -10.28 5.12
CA SER A 135 3.43 -11.38 4.42
C SER A 135 3.81 -11.32 2.95
N TRP A 136 3.87 -12.48 2.30
CA TRP A 136 4.11 -12.57 0.86
C TRP A 136 3.15 -13.55 0.20
N SER A 137 2.88 -13.30 -1.08
CA SER A 137 2.00 -14.13 -1.91
C SER A 137 2.33 -13.95 -3.38
N THR A 138 2.23 -15.02 -4.17
CA THR A 138 2.26 -14.95 -5.63
C THR A 138 0.84 -14.83 -6.16
N LEU A 139 0.62 -13.90 -7.07
CA LEU A 139 -0.64 -13.67 -7.79
C LEU A 139 -0.43 -13.98 -9.27
N ASP A 140 -1.49 -14.49 -9.89
CA ASP A 140 -1.56 -14.69 -11.33
C ASP A 140 -1.88 -13.35 -12.03
N GLY A 141 -1.52 -13.25 -13.31
CA GLY A 141 -1.62 -12.03 -14.11
C GLY A 141 -3.03 -11.50 -14.31
N ASN A 142 -4.05 -12.30 -13.98
CA ASN A 142 -5.45 -11.91 -13.97
C ASN A 142 -5.91 -11.67 -12.52
N PRO A 143 -5.85 -10.43 -12.01
CA PRO A 143 -6.24 -10.13 -10.63
C PRO A 143 -7.72 -10.43 -10.39
N GLU A 144 -8.60 -10.21 -11.37
CA GLU A 144 -10.03 -10.50 -11.26
C GLU A 144 -10.30 -11.99 -11.06
N GLN A 145 -9.60 -12.83 -11.82
CA GLN A 145 -9.72 -14.29 -11.71
C GLN A 145 -9.17 -14.77 -10.37
N THR A 146 -8.04 -14.21 -9.93
CA THR A 146 -7.43 -14.52 -8.63
C THR A 146 -8.37 -14.18 -7.47
N ILE A 147 -8.98 -12.98 -7.49
CA ILE A 147 -9.94 -12.55 -6.48
C ILE A 147 -11.19 -13.44 -6.49
N TYR A 148 -11.72 -13.73 -7.69
CA TYR A 148 -12.88 -14.60 -7.83
C TYR A 148 -12.61 -16.01 -7.26
N ALA A 149 -11.44 -16.57 -7.57
CA ALA A 149 -11.02 -17.87 -7.06
C ALA A 149 -10.81 -17.85 -5.53
N LEU A 150 -10.23 -16.78 -4.98
CA LEU A 150 -10.05 -16.63 -3.54
C LEU A 150 -11.39 -16.54 -2.80
N MET A 151 -12.29 -15.69 -3.29
CA MET A 151 -13.61 -15.49 -2.67
C MET A 151 -14.48 -16.75 -2.77
N THR A 152 -14.55 -17.36 -3.96
CA THR A 152 -15.43 -18.51 -4.20
C THR A 152 -14.83 -19.82 -3.69
N GLY A 153 -13.52 -20.00 -3.85
CA GLY A 153 -12.82 -21.25 -3.53
C GLY A 153 -12.43 -21.38 -2.06
N LEU A 154 -11.97 -20.30 -1.43
CA LEU A 154 -11.51 -20.34 -0.04
C LEU A 154 -12.52 -19.70 0.93
N GLN A 155 -12.93 -18.46 0.67
CA GLN A 155 -13.77 -17.72 1.61
C GLN A 155 -15.18 -18.29 1.71
N ALA A 156 -15.82 -18.63 0.60
CA ALA A 156 -17.20 -19.14 0.61
C ALA A 156 -17.37 -20.44 1.42
N PRO A 157 -16.53 -21.48 1.26
CA PRO A 157 -16.60 -22.67 2.13
C PRO A 157 -16.28 -22.36 3.59
N LEU A 158 -15.36 -21.45 3.86
CA LEU A 158 -15.00 -21.06 5.23
C LEU A 158 -16.17 -20.36 5.92
N MET A 159 -16.82 -19.40 5.26
CA MET A 159 -18.04 -18.77 5.76
C MET A 159 -19.19 -19.75 5.94
N TYR A 160 -19.39 -20.69 5.01
CA TYR A 160 -20.45 -21.69 5.11
C TYR A 160 -20.25 -22.64 6.30
N ASN A 161 -19.00 -22.93 6.66
CA ASN A 161 -18.67 -23.84 7.76
C ASN A 161 -18.64 -23.15 9.15
N ILE A 162 -18.59 -21.82 9.22
CA ILE A 162 -18.67 -21.09 10.50
C ILE A 162 -20.11 -21.10 11.01
N LYS A 163 -20.37 -21.95 12.00
CA LYS A 163 -21.71 -22.13 12.61
C LYS A 163 -22.04 -21.13 13.71
N HIS A 164 -21.02 -20.51 14.31
CA HIS A 164 -21.18 -19.57 15.40
C HIS A 164 -20.24 -18.41 15.18
N TRP A 165 -20.82 -17.24 14.95
CA TRP A 165 -20.09 -16.00 15.06
C TRP A 165 -20.20 -15.50 16.50
N PRO A 166 -19.14 -14.95 17.11
CA PRO A 166 -19.25 -14.31 18.41
C PRO A 166 -20.33 -13.22 18.35
N ASN A 167 -21.18 -13.13 19.38
CA ASN A 167 -22.48 -12.44 19.41
C ASN A 167 -22.48 -10.91 19.16
N ARG A 168 -21.40 -10.32 18.62
CA ARG A 168 -21.40 -8.94 18.08
C ARG A 168 -20.49 -8.84 16.86
N ILE A 169 -21.12 -8.84 15.69
CA ILE A 169 -20.56 -8.33 14.43
C ILE A 169 -21.52 -7.31 13.79
N LEU A 170 -22.48 -6.79 14.56
CA LEU A 170 -23.37 -5.69 14.20
C LEU A 170 -23.05 -4.46 15.05
#